data_AF-G6B0P6-F1
#
_entry.id   AF-G6B0P6-F1
#
_cell.length_a   1.000
_cell.length_b   1.000
_cell.length_c   1.000
_cell.angle_alpha   90.00
_cell.angle_beta   90.00
_cell.angle_gamma   90.00
#
_symmetry.space_group_name_H-M   'P 1'
#
loop_
_entity.id
_entity.type
_entity.pdbx_description
1 polymer ?
#
loop_
_entity_poly.entity_id
_entity_poly.type
_entity_poly.pdbx_seq_one_letter_code
_entity_poly.pdbx_strand_id
1 'polypeptide(L)'
;MEILRNLFYGFPDLWGGGVAHSVMILALVITLGLSLGKLKVKGVSLGLAWILFIGLIFGHYSLNLDAHLLHFLKEFGLILFVYSIGLEVGPGFFSSFKDGGKSLNMLSMIVVALSIVTTLIIYSFTGTPFTTMAGILSGAVTNTPGLGAAQQAYSDLRHIDAPSIATGYAIAYPMGALGVIISFAILRYVLRVNKETEEADAKRGMGHLEKMTLNTFSVKVTNSMVFGDDIQQIRQLLKRDFMVSRIIRCGSNEHDELVNGQTVIGEGDILRVVAHPTVEDPIIALLGEKVEVADDKFGTELITRRILVTKPDINGKSLSHLQIRTNLGTNVTRVNRNGVDLIATGSLKLQLGDRLTVVGTELAIAHTEKMLGNQMKRLNNPNLIPVFLGIMLGCIFANIPFFIPGINESLRLGLTGGPLIVAILIGYFGPKYNLVTYNTISANLMLREVGICIFLACVGLGTGEQFMQTVVSESGMTWIGYGVAITMIPVILGGIIGKYLFHINYYTLLGVLAGANTNPSALAYVRDQTSVDAPNVGYANVYPFAMFLRIVTIQILIFVFG
;
A
#
# COMPACT_ATOMS: atom_id res chain seq x y z
N MET A 1 -26.69 -31.91 -23.75
CA MET A 1 -25.78 -32.41 -22.68
C MET A 1 -24.41 -32.78 -23.23
N GLU A 2 -24.31 -33.50 -24.35
CA GLU A 2 -23.01 -33.84 -24.99
C GLU A 2 -22.22 -32.63 -25.46
N ILE A 3 -22.85 -31.60 -26.03
CA ILE A 3 -22.15 -30.38 -26.47
C ILE A 3 -21.48 -29.67 -25.28
N LEU A 4 -22.16 -29.57 -24.14
CA LEU A 4 -21.57 -28.99 -22.92
C LEU A 4 -20.46 -29.88 -22.37
N ARG A 5 -20.66 -31.20 -22.34
CA ARG A 5 -19.62 -32.15 -21.92
C ARG A 5 -18.38 -32.04 -22.82
N ASN A 6 -18.55 -32.00 -24.13
CA ASN A 6 -17.45 -31.91 -25.09
C ASN A 6 -16.84 -30.50 -25.16
N LEU A 7 -17.57 -29.45 -24.75
CA LEU A 7 -17.01 -28.11 -24.57
C LEU A 7 -16.07 -28.06 -23.36
N PHE A 8 -16.43 -28.71 -22.25
CA PHE A 8 -15.71 -28.63 -20.98
C PHE A 8 -14.65 -29.73 -20.76
N TYR A 9 -14.83 -30.90 -21.34
CA TYR A 9 -13.84 -31.99 -21.35
C TYR A 9 -13.01 -32.00 -22.64
N GLY A 10 -13.39 -31.15 -23.59
CA GLY A 10 -12.77 -31.01 -24.90
C GLY A 10 -13.27 -32.04 -25.90
N PHE A 11 -13.34 -31.63 -27.17
CA PHE A 11 -13.59 -32.52 -28.29
C PHE A 11 -12.29 -33.29 -28.60
N PRO A 12 -12.29 -34.64 -28.59
CA PRO A 12 -11.11 -35.45 -28.87
C PRO A 12 -10.39 -35.06 -30.17
N ASP A 13 -11.16 -34.65 -31.20
CA ASP A 13 -10.66 -34.34 -32.54
C ASP A 13 -10.29 -32.85 -32.77
N LEU A 14 -10.50 -31.98 -31.77
CA LEU A 14 -10.35 -30.52 -31.92
C LEU A 14 -9.35 -29.91 -30.94
N TRP A 15 -9.51 -30.16 -29.64
CA TRP A 15 -8.67 -29.53 -28.61
C TRP A 15 -8.62 -30.26 -27.26
N GLY A 16 -9.23 -31.44 -27.11
CA GLY A 16 -9.27 -32.18 -25.85
C GLY A 16 -7.89 -32.42 -25.24
N GLY A 17 -7.72 -32.06 -23.97
CA GLY A 17 -6.45 -32.16 -23.24
C GLY A 17 -5.30 -31.25 -23.72
N GLY A 18 -5.51 -30.42 -24.75
CA GLY A 18 -4.48 -29.55 -25.31
C GLY A 18 -4.31 -28.20 -24.60
N VAL A 19 -3.25 -27.47 -24.98
CA VAL A 19 -2.96 -26.12 -24.46
C VAL A 19 -4.11 -25.15 -24.72
N ALA A 20 -4.75 -25.21 -25.88
CA ALA A 20 -5.88 -24.34 -26.22
C ALA A 20 -7.09 -24.55 -25.30
N HIS A 21 -7.42 -25.80 -25.00
CA HIS A 21 -8.48 -26.15 -24.06
C HIS A 21 -8.14 -25.69 -22.63
N SER A 22 -6.88 -25.87 -22.23
CA SER A 22 -6.38 -25.40 -20.94
C SER A 22 -6.51 -23.88 -20.78
N VAL A 23 -6.09 -23.12 -21.78
CA VAL A 23 -6.22 -21.65 -21.80
C VAL A 23 -7.69 -21.23 -21.79
N MET A 24 -8.57 -21.95 -22.49
CA MET A 24 -10.01 -21.69 -22.48
C MET A 24 -10.62 -21.86 -21.08
N ILE A 25 -10.34 -22.97 -20.39
CA ILE A 25 -10.81 -23.21 -19.02
C ILE A 25 -10.30 -22.09 -18.09
N LEU A 26 -9.01 -21.78 -18.15
CA LEU A 26 -8.40 -20.72 -17.34
C LEU A 26 -9.07 -19.37 -17.59
N ALA A 27 -9.23 -18.98 -18.86
CA ALA A 27 -9.86 -17.72 -19.24
C ALA A 27 -11.32 -17.66 -18.79
N LEU A 28 -12.05 -18.78 -18.84
CA LEU A 28 -13.44 -18.86 -18.38
C LEU A 28 -13.53 -18.69 -16.86
N VAL A 29 -12.69 -19.40 -16.09
CA VAL A 29 -12.62 -19.27 -14.62
C VAL A 29 -12.31 -17.83 -14.22
N ILE A 30 -11.31 -17.21 -14.85
CA ILE A 30 -10.95 -15.81 -14.58
C ILE A 30 -12.10 -14.87 -14.97
N THR A 31 -12.72 -15.04 -16.14
CA THR A 31 -13.80 -14.18 -16.61
C THR A 31 -15.02 -14.24 -15.70
N LEU A 32 -15.45 -15.45 -15.31
CA LEU A 32 -16.57 -15.64 -14.39
C LEU A 32 -16.24 -15.10 -13.00
N GLY A 33 -15.04 -15.37 -12.48
CA GLY A 33 -14.57 -14.86 -11.19
C GLY A 33 -14.53 -13.33 -11.15
N LEU A 34 -13.97 -12.68 -12.17
CA LEU A 34 -13.94 -11.21 -12.28
C LEU A 34 -15.34 -10.61 -12.44
N SER A 35 -16.25 -11.29 -13.14
CA SER A 35 -17.64 -10.86 -13.30
C SER A 35 -18.39 -10.86 -11.96
N LEU A 36 -18.21 -11.91 -11.16
CA LEU A 36 -18.76 -11.99 -9.80
C LEU A 36 -18.06 -11.03 -8.82
N GLY A 37 -16.77 -10.75 -9.01
CA GLY A 37 -16.02 -9.77 -8.23
C GLY A 37 -16.60 -8.35 -8.27
N LYS A 38 -17.33 -8.00 -9.32
CA LYS A 38 -18.03 -6.71 -9.44
C LYS A 38 -19.29 -6.63 -8.57
N LEU A 39 -19.85 -7.75 -8.14
CA LEU A 39 -21.03 -7.78 -7.28
C LEU A 39 -20.63 -7.31 -5.87
N LYS A 40 -21.38 -6.33 -5.36
CA LYS A 40 -21.23 -5.81 -4.00
C LYS A 40 -22.45 -6.17 -3.18
N VAL A 41 -22.26 -6.81 -2.05
CA VAL A 41 -23.33 -7.08 -1.07
C VAL A 41 -23.11 -6.14 0.10
N LYS A 42 -24.07 -5.23 0.34
CA LYS A 42 -23.99 -4.19 1.39
C LYS A 42 -22.68 -3.38 1.36
N GLY A 43 -22.18 -3.06 0.16
CA GLY A 43 -20.95 -2.30 -0.04
C GLY A 43 -19.65 -3.09 0.03
N VAL A 44 -19.69 -4.37 0.44
CA VAL A 44 -18.51 -5.25 0.53
C VAL A 44 -18.45 -6.18 -0.69
N SER A 45 -17.26 -6.38 -1.24
CA SER A 45 -16.97 -7.38 -2.28
C SER A 45 -15.77 -8.23 -1.84
N LEU A 46 -15.81 -9.52 -2.20
CA LEU A 46 -14.68 -10.44 -2.07
C LEU A 46 -13.62 -10.22 -3.17
N GLY A 47 -13.92 -9.39 -4.16
CA GLY A 47 -13.00 -8.98 -5.22
C GLY A 47 -12.48 -10.16 -6.03
N LEU A 48 -11.16 -10.24 -6.18
CA LEU A 48 -10.45 -11.26 -6.96
C LEU A 48 -10.57 -12.66 -6.37
N ALA A 49 -10.97 -12.81 -5.10
CA ALA A 49 -11.14 -14.12 -4.48
C ALA A 49 -12.26 -14.94 -5.14
N TRP A 50 -13.20 -14.31 -5.86
CA TRP A 50 -14.17 -15.03 -6.68
C TRP A 50 -13.53 -15.90 -7.76
N ILE A 51 -12.34 -15.55 -8.26
CA ILE A 51 -11.59 -16.37 -9.21
C ILE A 51 -11.19 -17.69 -8.56
N LEU A 52 -10.73 -17.65 -7.31
CA LEU A 52 -10.42 -18.86 -6.53
C LEU A 52 -11.67 -19.72 -6.35
N PHE A 53 -12.80 -19.15 -5.91
CA PHE A 53 -14.04 -19.91 -5.68
C PHE A 53 -14.60 -20.54 -6.96
N ILE A 54 -14.58 -19.82 -8.10
CA ILE A 54 -14.96 -20.40 -9.38
C ILE A 54 -13.97 -21.51 -9.79
N GLY A 55 -12.67 -21.29 -9.58
CA GLY A 55 -11.65 -22.33 -9.79
C GLY A 55 -11.91 -23.58 -8.95
N LEU A 56 -12.28 -23.44 -7.68
CA LEU A 56 -12.62 -24.55 -6.78
C LEU A 56 -13.85 -25.33 -7.29
N ILE A 57 -14.89 -24.63 -7.76
CA ILE A 57 -16.07 -25.29 -8.34
C ILE A 57 -15.69 -26.06 -9.60
N PHE A 58 -14.90 -25.46 -10.49
CA PHE A 58 -14.46 -26.10 -11.73
C PHE A 58 -13.54 -27.30 -11.46
N GLY A 59 -12.62 -27.15 -10.51
CA GLY A 59 -11.72 -28.23 -10.08
C GLY A 59 -12.48 -29.40 -9.43
N HIS A 60 -13.57 -29.13 -8.71
CA HIS A 60 -14.44 -30.18 -8.16
C HIS A 60 -15.14 -31.01 -9.24
N TYR A 61 -15.55 -30.38 -10.35
CA TYR A 61 -16.13 -31.08 -11.51
C TYR A 61 -15.08 -31.65 -12.47
N SER A 62 -13.82 -31.78 -12.03
CA SER A 62 -12.70 -32.32 -12.80
C SER A 62 -12.42 -31.58 -14.12
N LEU A 63 -12.77 -30.29 -14.20
CA LEU A 63 -12.44 -29.40 -15.32
C LEU A 63 -11.01 -28.90 -15.17
N ASN A 64 -10.07 -29.83 -15.07
CA ASN A 64 -8.68 -29.54 -14.74
C ASN A 64 -7.80 -29.41 -15.98
N LEU A 65 -6.73 -28.64 -15.79
CA LEU A 65 -5.67 -28.45 -16.76
C LEU A 65 -4.71 -29.64 -16.70
N ASP A 66 -3.89 -29.80 -17.73
CA ASP A 66 -2.69 -30.63 -17.63
C ASP A 66 -1.85 -30.21 -16.40
N ALA A 67 -1.35 -31.19 -15.62
CA ALA A 67 -0.71 -30.92 -14.34
C ALA A 67 0.58 -30.07 -14.47
N HIS A 68 1.37 -30.30 -15.53
CA HIS A 68 2.57 -29.50 -15.78
C HIS A 68 2.23 -28.08 -16.18
N LEU A 69 1.22 -27.91 -17.05
CA LEU A 69 0.74 -26.59 -17.45
C LEU A 69 0.14 -25.82 -16.25
N LEU A 70 -0.65 -26.50 -15.41
CA LEU A 70 -1.22 -25.92 -14.19
C LEU A 70 -0.10 -25.42 -13.26
N HIS A 71 0.90 -26.26 -13.01
CA HIS A 71 2.03 -25.90 -12.16
C HIS A 71 2.82 -24.71 -12.73
N PHE A 72 3.12 -24.73 -14.04
CA PHE A 72 3.83 -23.62 -14.68
C PHE A 72 3.04 -22.30 -14.60
N LEU A 73 1.75 -22.31 -14.92
CA LEU A 73 0.92 -21.11 -14.87
C LEU A 73 0.75 -20.59 -13.43
N LYS A 74 0.60 -21.49 -12.46
CA LYS A 74 0.56 -21.17 -11.02
C LYS A 74 1.81 -20.38 -10.62
N GLU A 75 3.00 -20.93 -10.88
CA GLU A 75 4.27 -20.29 -10.51
C GLU A 75 4.53 -19.02 -11.29
N PHE A 76 4.26 -19.00 -12.60
CA PHE A 76 4.46 -17.82 -13.43
C PHE A 76 3.54 -16.67 -13.01
N GLY A 77 2.26 -16.95 -12.75
CA GLY A 77 1.30 -15.98 -12.24
C GLY A 77 1.73 -15.42 -10.87
N LEU A 78 2.22 -16.29 -9.99
CA LEU A 78 2.74 -15.89 -8.67
C LEU A 78 3.95 -14.97 -8.78
N ILE A 79 4.93 -15.30 -9.64
CA ILE A 79 6.13 -14.48 -9.88
C ILE A 79 5.73 -13.09 -10.38
N LEU A 80 4.87 -13.00 -11.40
CA LEU A 80 4.41 -11.71 -11.93
C LEU A 80 3.73 -10.87 -10.85
N PHE A 81 2.84 -11.49 -10.07
CA PHE A 81 2.11 -10.85 -9.00
C PHE A 81 3.03 -10.29 -7.91
N VAL A 82 3.91 -11.13 -7.37
CA VAL A 82 4.79 -10.81 -6.26
C VAL A 82 5.88 -9.82 -6.67
N TYR A 83 6.42 -9.95 -7.89
CA TYR A 83 7.36 -8.98 -8.45
C TYR A 83 6.72 -7.60 -8.60
N SER A 84 5.51 -7.53 -9.16
CA SER A 84 4.78 -6.26 -9.29
C SER A 84 4.46 -5.61 -7.94
N ILE A 85 4.13 -6.41 -6.92
CA ILE A 85 3.99 -5.95 -5.54
C ILE A 85 5.31 -5.37 -5.03
N GLY A 86 6.43 -6.07 -5.22
CA GLY A 86 7.72 -5.60 -4.73
C GLY A 86 8.13 -4.25 -5.35
N LEU A 87 7.85 -4.05 -6.64
CA LEU A 87 8.09 -2.77 -7.32
C LEU A 87 7.22 -1.63 -6.76
N GLU A 88 5.95 -1.91 -6.48
CA GLU A 88 5.01 -0.94 -5.89
C GLU A 88 5.40 -0.56 -4.47
N VAL A 89 5.82 -1.56 -3.71
CA VAL A 89 6.14 -1.45 -2.29
C VAL A 89 7.54 -0.84 -2.06
N GLY A 90 8.49 -1.05 -2.98
CA GLY A 90 9.90 -0.63 -2.84
C GLY A 90 10.12 0.82 -2.41
N PRO A 91 9.56 1.83 -3.11
CA PRO A 91 9.71 3.24 -2.74
C PRO A 91 9.20 3.55 -1.31
N GLY A 92 8.12 2.89 -0.88
CA GLY A 92 7.51 3.05 0.44
C GLY A 92 8.26 2.30 1.54
N PHE A 93 8.78 1.11 1.24
CA PHE A 93 9.30 0.17 2.24
C PHE A 93 10.34 0.77 3.20
N PHE A 94 11.35 1.47 2.68
CA PHE A 94 12.38 2.08 3.54
C PHE A 94 12.00 3.46 4.07
N SER A 95 11.09 4.17 3.38
CA SER A 95 10.60 5.47 3.86
C SER A 95 9.63 5.31 5.03
N SER A 96 8.92 4.18 5.12
CA SER A 96 8.13 3.73 6.27
C SER A 96 8.91 3.69 7.59
N PHE A 97 10.24 3.54 7.57
CA PHE A 97 11.08 3.53 8.77
C PHE A 97 11.60 4.92 9.19
N LYS A 98 11.35 5.97 8.39
CA LYS A 98 11.73 7.36 8.71
C LYS A 98 10.60 8.12 9.41
N ASP A 99 10.93 9.28 9.98
CA ASP A 99 10.17 10.03 11.00
C ASP A 99 8.63 9.98 10.88
N GLY A 100 7.95 9.60 11.97
CA GLY A 100 6.50 9.39 12.06
C GLY A 100 5.99 8.00 11.64
N GLY A 101 6.77 7.23 10.87
CA GLY A 101 6.37 5.86 10.47
C GLY A 101 6.67 4.77 11.49
N LYS A 102 7.59 5.03 12.45
CA LYS A 102 8.09 4.02 13.40
C LYS A 102 7.01 3.48 14.33
N SER A 103 6.13 4.33 14.87
CA SER A 103 5.06 3.89 15.77
C SER A 103 4.02 3.04 15.03
N LEU A 104 3.64 3.46 13.81
CA LEU A 104 2.67 2.76 12.97
C LEU A 104 3.21 1.38 12.55
N ASN A 105 4.49 1.32 12.15
CA ASN A 105 5.14 0.06 11.79
C ASN A 105 5.38 -0.86 13.00
N MET A 106 5.67 -0.30 14.18
CA MET A 106 5.76 -1.08 15.41
C MET A 106 4.41 -1.68 15.78
N LEU A 107 3.31 -0.92 15.67
CA LEU A 107 1.97 -1.46 15.87
C LEU A 107 1.64 -2.55 14.85
N SER A 108 1.96 -2.34 13.57
CA SER A 108 1.78 -3.35 12.51
C SER A 108 2.54 -4.64 12.83
N MET A 109 3.79 -4.53 13.28
CA MET A 109 4.60 -5.68 13.71
C MET A 109 3.96 -6.43 14.88
N ILE A 110 3.42 -5.71 15.87
CA ILE A 110 2.70 -6.31 17.00
C ILE A 110 1.46 -7.06 16.50
N VAL A 111 0.68 -6.48 15.59
CA VAL A 111 -0.52 -7.15 15.03
C VAL A 111 -0.15 -8.40 14.24
N VAL A 112 0.91 -8.35 13.44
CA VAL A 112 1.42 -9.52 12.72
C VAL A 112 1.88 -10.60 13.72
N ALA A 113 2.66 -10.23 14.74
CA ALA A 113 3.10 -11.15 15.80
C ALA A 113 1.92 -11.77 16.55
N LEU A 114 0.91 -10.98 16.92
CA LEU A 114 -0.32 -11.47 17.55
C LEU A 114 -1.06 -12.48 16.66
N SER A 115 -1.12 -12.27 15.35
CA SER A 115 -1.73 -13.25 14.44
C SER A 115 -0.95 -14.57 14.41
N ILE A 116 0.37 -14.51 14.40
CA ILE A 116 1.22 -15.71 14.45
C ILE A 116 1.08 -16.44 15.78
N VAL A 117 1.14 -15.71 16.90
CA VAL A 117 0.97 -16.28 18.25
C VAL A 117 -0.40 -16.94 18.37
N THR A 118 -1.46 -16.30 17.88
CA THR A 118 -2.82 -16.87 17.87
C THR A 118 -2.85 -18.17 17.06
N THR A 119 -2.23 -18.20 15.88
CA THR A 119 -2.11 -19.43 15.07
C THR A 119 -1.33 -20.53 15.78
N LEU A 120 -0.21 -20.21 16.43
CA LEU A 120 0.62 -21.20 17.14
C LEU A 120 -0.10 -21.77 18.38
N ILE A 121 -0.86 -20.94 19.09
CA ILE A 121 -1.71 -21.38 20.20
C ILE A 121 -2.74 -22.38 19.67
N ILE A 122 -3.49 -22.01 18.62
CA ILE A 122 -4.49 -22.90 18.00
C ILE A 122 -3.84 -24.20 17.54
N TYR A 123 -2.71 -24.13 16.83
CA TYR A 123 -1.96 -25.30 16.36
C TYR A 123 -1.60 -26.27 17.51
N SER A 124 -1.13 -25.74 18.64
CA SER A 124 -0.69 -26.53 19.79
C SER A 124 -1.81 -27.35 20.45
N PHE A 125 -3.06 -26.89 20.36
CA PHE A 125 -4.22 -27.56 20.99
C PHE A 125 -5.04 -28.42 20.03
N THR A 126 -4.91 -28.22 18.71
CA THR A 126 -5.88 -28.76 17.74
C THR A 126 -5.38 -29.96 16.96
N GLY A 127 -4.07 -30.25 16.99
CA GLY A 127 -3.46 -31.34 16.21
C GLY A 127 -3.61 -31.16 14.69
N THR A 128 -4.05 -29.99 14.22
CA THR A 128 -4.23 -29.70 12.79
C THR A 128 -2.85 -29.57 12.12
N PRO A 129 -2.61 -30.22 10.97
CA PRO A 129 -1.34 -30.11 10.27
C PRO A 129 -0.96 -28.65 10.00
N PHE A 130 0.33 -28.33 10.12
CA PHE A 130 0.78 -26.94 9.98
C PHE A 130 0.55 -26.40 8.56
N THR A 131 0.59 -27.26 7.53
CA THR A 131 0.23 -26.90 6.15
C THR A 131 -1.17 -26.27 6.06
N THR A 132 -2.16 -26.90 6.70
CA THR A 132 -3.50 -26.34 6.81
C THR A 132 -3.52 -25.03 7.60
N MET A 133 -2.82 -24.97 8.74
CA MET A 133 -2.77 -23.76 9.56
C MET A 133 -2.12 -22.58 8.82
N ALA A 134 -1.09 -22.82 8.02
CA ALA A 134 -0.44 -21.80 7.21
C ALA A 134 -1.39 -21.25 6.13
N GLY A 135 -2.22 -22.13 5.55
CA GLY A 135 -3.32 -21.76 4.68
C GLY A 135 -4.34 -20.86 5.38
N ILE A 136 -4.86 -21.31 6.52
CA ILE A 136 -5.84 -20.58 7.33
C ILE A 136 -5.29 -19.22 7.75
N LEU A 137 -4.04 -19.15 8.22
CA LEU A 137 -3.38 -17.89 8.59
C LEU A 137 -3.31 -16.95 7.40
N SER A 138 -2.88 -17.43 6.22
CA SER A 138 -2.80 -16.62 5.00
C SER A 138 -4.17 -16.10 4.56
N GLY A 139 -5.23 -16.91 4.69
CA GLY A 139 -6.60 -16.52 4.36
C GLY A 139 -7.19 -15.53 5.36
N ALA A 140 -7.04 -15.80 6.66
CA ALA A 140 -7.53 -14.95 7.76
C ALA A 140 -6.97 -13.53 7.69
N VAL A 141 -5.74 -13.39 7.23
CA VAL A 141 -5.09 -12.07 7.08
C VAL A 141 -5.07 -11.60 5.63
N THR A 142 -5.88 -12.20 4.75
CA THR A 142 -6.05 -11.84 3.33
C THR A 142 -4.74 -11.64 2.55
N ASN A 143 -3.70 -12.41 2.90
CA ASN A 143 -2.36 -12.27 2.34
C ASN A 143 -2.11 -13.33 1.26
N THR A 144 -2.67 -13.13 0.07
CA THR A 144 -2.46 -14.01 -1.10
C THR A 144 -0.99 -14.26 -1.45
N PRO A 145 -0.07 -13.26 -1.40
CA PRO A 145 1.36 -13.54 -1.55
C PRO A 145 1.90 -14.53 -0.54
N GLY A 146 1.38 -14.49 0.70
CA GLY A 146 1.74 -15.43 1.77
C GLY A 146 1.27 -16.86 1.47
N LEU A 147 0.09 -17.03 0.86
CA LEU A 147 -0.37 -18.34 0.38
C LEU A 147 0.64 -18.93 -0.62
N GLY A 148 1.01 -18.17 -1.65
CA GLY A 148 1.99 -18.61 -2.64
C GLY A 148 3.34 -18.92 -2.02
N ALA A 149 3.80 -18.08 -1.10
CA ALA A 149 5.04 -18.29 -0.35
C ALA A 149 5.02 -19.59 0.48
N ALA A 150 3.89 -19.90 1.12
CA ALA A 150 3.72 -21.11 1.91
C ALA A 150 3.67 -22.37 1.04
N GLN A 151 2.94 -22.33 -0.08
CA GLN A 151 2.89 -23.43 -1.04
C GLN A 151 4.27 -23.72 -1.63
N GLN A 152 4.98 -22.67 -2.05
CA GLN A 152 6.31 -22.79 -2.61
C GLN A 152 7.31 -23.32 -1.59
N ALA A 153 7.34 -22.76 -0.36
CA ALA A 153 8.25 -23.23 0.68
C ALA A 153 8.03 -24.71 1.02
N TYR A 154 6.77 -25.16 1.07
CA TYR A 154 6.46 -26.57 1.33
C TYR A 154 6.87 -27.48 0.17
N SER A 155 6.57 -27.06 -1.07
CA SER A 155 6.93 -27.80 -2.28
C SER A 155 8.45 -27.91 -2.45
N ASP A 156 9.19 -26.84 -2.14
CA ASP A 156 10.66 -26.85 -2.15
C ASP A 156 11.25 -27.78 -1.06
N LEU A 157 10.62 -27.85 0.12
CA LEU A 157 11.05 -28.68 1.25
C LEU A 157 10.76 -30.18 1.04
N ARG A 158 9.56 -30.52 0.57
CA ARG A 158 9.06 -31.91 0.50
C ARG A 158 9.02 -32.49 -0.91
N HIS A 159 9.26 -31.68 -1.94
CA HIS A 159 9.09 -32.03 -3.35
C HIS A 159 7.67 -32.49 -3.72
N ILE A 160 6.68 -32.11 -2.90
CA ILE A 160 5.26 -32.41 -3.09
C ILE A 160 4.43 -31.17 -2.76
N ASP A 161 3.37 -30.93 -3.52
CA ASP A 161 2.41 -29.88 -3.23
C ASP A 161 1.48 -30.29 -2.07
N ALA A 162 1.15 -29.34 -1.19
CA ALA A 162 0.13 -29.51 -0.15
C ALA A 162 -1.14 -28.74 -0.49
N PRO A 163 -2.13 -29.38 -1.16
CA PRO A 163 -3.40 -28.71 -1.49
C PRO A 163 -4.23 -28.30 -0.26
N SER A 164 -3.90 -28.83 0.93
CA SER A 164 -4.45 -28.37 2.21
C SER A 164 -4.16 -26.89 2.51
N ILE A 165 -3.03 -26.34 2.06
CA ILE A 165 -2.67 -24.92 2.25
C ILE A 165 -3.69 -24.02 1.52
N ALA A 166 -3.95 -24.32 0.25
CA ALA A 166 -4.92 -23.58 -0.56
C ALA A 166 -6.35 -23.76 -0.04
N THR A 167 -6.69 -24.97 0.39
CA THR A 167 -8.01 -25.26 0.97
C THR A 167 -8.25 -24.45 2.25
N GLY A 168 -7.27 -24.45 3.18
CA GLY A 168 -7.33 -23.66 4.41
C GLY A 168 -7.45 -22.16 4.14
N TYR A 169 -6.72 -21.66 3.14
CA TYR A 169 -6.83 -20.27 2.69
C TYR A 169 -8.23 -19.94 2.18
N ALA A 170 -8.79 -20.78 1.30
CA ALA A 170 -10.12 -20.55 0.71
C ALA A 170 -11.23 -20.49 1.77
N ILE A 171 -11.15 -21.34 2.79
CA ILE A 171 -12.12 -21.38 3.90
C ILE A 171 -11.97 -20.14 4.80
N ALA A 172 -10.75 -19.72 5.12
CA ALA A 172 -10.50 -18.60 6.02
C ALA A 172 -10.64 -17.21 5.36
N TYR A 173 -10.46 -17.09 4.04
CA TYR A 173 -10.42 -15.81 3.34
C TYR A 173 -11.68 -14.93 3.52
N PRO A 174 -12.92 -15.46 3.37
CA PRO A 174 -14.13 -14.66 3.62
C PRO A 174 -14.20 -14.15 5.07
N MET A 175 -13.72 -14.95 6.02
CA MET A 175 -13.65 -14.58 7.44
C MET A 175 -12.58 -13.51 7.68
N GLY A 176 -11.46 -13.53 6.96
CA GLY A 176 -10.47 -12.46 7.00
C GLY A 176 -11.03 -11.14 6.46
N ALA A 177 -11.67 -11.19 5.28
CA ALA A 177 -12.25 -10.03 4.65
C ALA A 177 -13.32 -9.35 5.52
N LEU A 178 -14.28 -10.13 6.02
CA LEU A 178 -15.40 -9.64 6.84
C LEU A 178 -15.01 -9.42 8.31
N GLY A 179 -14.16 -10.26 8.87
CA GLY A 179 -13.75 -10.23 10.26
C GLY A 179 -13.03 -8.95 10.65
N VAL A 180 -12.21 -8.39 9.75
CA VAL A 180 -11.59 -7.06 9.98
C VAL A 180 -12.66 -5.96 10.06
N ILE A 181 -13.65 -5.98 9.16
CA ILE A 181 -14.75 -4.99 9.14
C ILE A 181 -15.60 -5.09 10.42
N ILE A 182 -15.94 -6.31 10.82
CA ILE A 182 -16.67 -6.57 12.08
C ILE A 182 -15.84 -6.10 13.27
N SER A 183 -14.52 -6.36 13.26
CA SER A 183 -13.62 -5.91 14.33
C SER A 183 -13.55 -4.38 14.41
N PHE A 184 -13.61 -3.66 13.29
CA PHE A 184 -13.70 -2.19 13.29
C PHE A 184 -15.00 -1.71 13.91
N ALA A 185 -16.13 -2.37 13.62
CA ALA A 185 -17.39 -2.07 14.26
C ALA A 185 -17.31 -2.30 15.78
N ILE A 186 -16.73 -3.42 16.23
CA ILE A 186 -16.52 -3.71 17.66
C ILE A 186 -15.62 -2.67 18.32
N LEU A 187 -14.48 -2.34 17.70
CA LEU A 187 -13.54 -1.34 18.21
C LEU A 187 -14.19 0.02 18.39
N ARG A 188 -15.10 0.41 17.49
CA ARG A 188 -15.88 1.66 17.65
C ARG A 188 -16.65 1.70 18.96
N TYR A 189 -17.33 0.59 19.32
CA TYR A 189 -18.10 0.49 20.55
C TYR A 189 -17.20 0.38 21.79
N VAL A 190 -16.16 -0.46 21.72
CA VAL A 190 -15.21 -0.69 22.82
C VAL A 190 -14.45 0.59 23.18
N LEU A 191 -13.98 1.34 22.18
CA LEU A 191 -13.22 2.57 22.37
C LEU A 191 -14.11 3.81 22.58
N ARG A 192 -15.45 3.64 22.62
CA ARG A 192 -16.45 4.72 22.81
C ARG A 192 -16.21 5.96 21.95
N VAL A 193 -15.97 5.72 20.65
CA VAL A 193 -15.52 6.75 19.70
C VAL A 193 -16.68 7.65 19.27
N ASN A 194 -16.55 8.95 19.49
CA ASN A 194 -17.44 9.96 18.92
C ASN A 194 -16.92 10.39 17.53
N LYS A 195 -17.76 10.26 16.49
CA LYS A 195 -17.36 10.52 15.09
C LYS A 195 -17.00 11.99 14.85
N GLU A 196 -17.75 12.92 15.43
CA GLU A 196 -17.58 14.36 15.18
C GLU A 196 -16.28 14.88 15.80
N THR A 197 -15.95 14.43 17.01
CA THR A 197 -14.70 14.83 17.69
C THR A 197 -13.48 14.24 16.98
N GLU A 198 -13.53 12.97 16.57
CA GLU A 198 -12.39 12.32 15.93
C GLU A 198 -12.18 12.77 14.48
N GLU A 199 -13.24 13.16 13.78
CA GLU A 199 -13.11 13.82 12.48
C GLU A 199 -12.54 15.23 12.62
N ALA A 200 -12.93 15.98 13.66
CA ALA A 200 -12.32 17.28 13.97
C ALA A 200 -10.84 17.15 14.36
N ASP A 201 -10.48 16.16 15.18
CA ASP A 201 -9.09 15.88 15.59
C ASP A 201 -8.24 15.40 14.40
N ALA A 202 -8.81 14.57 13.52
CA ALA A 202 -8.15 14.13 12.29
C ALA A 202 -7.93 15.30 11.32
N LYS A 203 -8.89 16.24 11.21
CA LYS A 203 -8.75 17.47 10.40
C LYS A 203 -7.72 18.44 10.98
N ARG A 204 -7.62 18.54 12.31
CA ARG A 204 -6.60 19.32 13.02
C ARG A 204 -5.22 18.68 12.99
N GLY A 205 -5.11 17.40 12.59
CA GLY A 205 -3.86 16.66 12.55
C GLY A 205 -3.33 16.26 13.92
N MET A 206 -4.14 16.29 14.98
CA MET A 206 -3.68 15.96 16.34
C MET A 206 -3.34 14.47 16.48
N GLY A 207 -2.16 14.17 17.05
CA GLY A 207 -1.66 12.81 17.28
C GLY A 207 -0.34 12.50 16.54
N HIS A 208 -0.03 11.23 16.26
CA HIS A 208 1.22 10.88 15.55
C HIS A 208 1.32 11.47 14.13
N LEU A 209 0.17 11.79 13.52
CA LEU A 209 0.08 12.53 12.26
C LEU A 209 0.48 14.00 12.40
N GLU A 210 0.55 14.57 13.59
CA GLU A 210 0.96 15.98 13.80
C GLU A 210 2.40 16.25 13.30
N LYS A 211 3.22 15.20 13.20
CA LYS A 211 4.56 15.24 12.59
C LYS A 211 4.56 14.96 11.08
N MET A 212 3.43 14.56 10.50
CA MET A 212 3.30 14.12 9.10
C MET A 212 2.27 14.92 8.29
N THR A 213 1.34 15.63 8.94
CA THR A 213 0.39 16.54 8.31
C THR A 213 0.97 17.94 8.25
N LEU A 214 0.72 18.62 7.12
CA LEU A 214 1.06 20.03 6.97
C LEU A 214 -0.17 20.88 7.22
N ASN A 215 -0.10 21.69 8.27
CA ASN A 215 -1.09 22.71 8.53
C ASN A 215 -0.77 23.96 7.70
N THR A 216 -1.80 24.65 7.24
CA THR A 216 -1.67 25.97 6.62
C THR A 216 -2.32 26.97 7.56
N PHE A 217 -1.56 27.93 8.06
CA PHE A 217 -2.06 28.98 8.95
C PHE A 217 -1.49 30.34 8.55
N SER A 218 -2.14 31.41 8.98
CA SER A 218 -1.70 32.79 8.69
C SER A 218 -1.20 33.46 9.96
N VAL A 219 -0.07 34.14 9.87
CA VAL A 219 0.56 34.86 10.99
C VAL A 219 0.79 36.31 10.58
N LYS A 220 0.28 37.24 11.37
CA LYS A 220 0.58 38.66 11.24
C LYS A 220 1.87 38.98 11.99
N VAL A 221 2.79 39.62 11.30
CA VAL A 221 4.12 39.95 11.83
C VAL A 221 3.99 41.17 12.73
N THR A 222 4.15 40.96 14.02
CA THR A 222 4.05 41.99 15.06
C THR A 222 5.33 42.11 15.88
N ASN A 223 6.23 41.13 15.80
CA ASN A 223 7.49 41.15 16.53
C ASN A 223 8.50 42.07 15.84
N SER A 224 8.89 43.15 16.52
CA SER A 224 9.84 44.13 16.00
C SER A 224 11.27 43.60 15.79
N MET A 225 11.62 42.47 16.42
CA MET A 225 12.95 41.88 16.27
C MET A 225 13.18 41.19 14.92
N VAL A 226 12.13 40.89 14.17
CA VAL A 226 12.22 40.25 12.84
C VAL A 226 11.94 41.21 11.69
N PHE A 227 11.74 42.50 11.97
CA PHE A 227 11.50 43.49 10.93
C PHE A 227 12.80 43.73 10.15
N GLY A 228 12.72 43.65 8.82
CA GLY A 228 13.88 43.79 7.96
C GLY A 228 14.70 42.50 7.76
N ASP A 229 14.37 41.44 8.49
CA ASP A 229 14.96 40.11 8.24
C ASP A 229 14.33 39.47 7.00
N ASP A 230 15.13 38.64 6.33
CA ASP A 230 14.63 37.77 5.27
C ASP A 230 14.18 36.40 5.81
N ILE A 231 13.34 35.71 5.04
CA ILE A 231 12.78 34.41 5.46
C ILE A 231 13.85 33.33 5.66
N GLN A 232 14.98 33.43 4.97
CA GLN A 232 16.10 32.52 5.12
C GLN A 232 16.76 32.70 6.48
N GLN A 233 16.94 33.93 6.94
CA GLN A 233 17.42 34.26 8.29
C GLN A 233 16.46 33.75 9.35
N ILE A 234 15.15 33.95 9.17
CA ILE A 234 14.13 33.45 10.10
C ILE A 234 14.14 31.91 10.17
N ARG A 235 14.31 31.23 9.02
CA ARG A 235 14.50 29.78 8.97
C ARG A 235 15.75 29.32 9.72
N GLN A 236 16.86 30.05 9.59
CA GLN A 236 18.10 29.74 10.31
C GLN A 236 17.98 29.96 11.81
N LEU A 237 17.24 30.98 12.23
CA LEU A 237 16.94 31.29 13.63
C LEU A 237 16.08 30.20 14.28
N LEU A 238 14.99 29.79 13.62
CA LEU A 238 14.09 28.76 14.15
C LEU A 238 14.71 27.36 14.13
N LYS A 239 15.63 27.08 13.20
CA LYS A 239 16.18 25.73 12.95
C LYS A 239 15.08 24.68 12.76
N ARG A 240 13.96 25.08 12.13
CA ARG A 240 12.80 24.24 11.83
C ARG A 240 12.37 24.41 10.38
N ASP A 241 11.80 23.35 9.81
CA ASP A 241 11.29 23.36 8.44
C ASP A 241 9.87 23.94 8.39
N PHE A 242 9.73 25.08 7.74
CA PHE A 242 8.43 25.69 7.38
C PHE A 242 8.54 26.40 6.03
N MET A 243 7.45 26.58 5.33
CA MET A 243 7.41 27.33 4.07
C MET A 243 6.40 28.46 4.14
N VAL A 244 6.81 29.66 3.76
CA VAL A 244 5.86 30.76 3.52
C VAL A 244 5.41 30.67 2.07
N SER A 245 4.10 30.47 1.85
CA SER A 245 3.52 30.31 0.52
C SER A 245 3.17 31.65 -0.11
N ARG A 246 2.65 32.59 0.68
CA ARG A 246 2.15 33.91 0.27
C ARG A 246 2.39 34.96 1.36
N ILE A 247 2.55 36.23 0.95
CA ILE A 247 2.60 37.39 1.83
C ILE A 247 1.57 38.41 1.37
N ILE A 248 0.84 38.97 2.33
CA ILE A 248 0.03 40.19 2.16
C ILE A 248 0.77 41.32 2.88
N ARG A 249 1.10 42.40 2.15
CA ARG A 249 1.81 43.54 2.72
C ARG A 249 0.87 44.44 3.53
N CYS A 250 1.38 45.04 4.61
CA CYS A 250 0.60 45.97 5.40
C CYS A 250 0.17 47.20 4.55
N GLY A 251 -1.14 47.41 4.41
CA GLY A 251 -1.71 48.58 3.71
C GLY A 251 -1.91 48.44 2.20
N SER A 252 -1.61 47.29 1.59
CA SER A 252 -1.99 47.01 0.20
C SER A 252 -3.28 46.17 0.14
N ASN A 253 -4.25 46.61 -0.67
CA ASN A 253 -5.47 45.83 -0.91
C ASN A 253 -5.29 44.74 -1.97
N GLU A 254 -4.18 44.77 -2.71
CA GLU A 254 -3.86 43.80 -3.76
C GLU A 254 -2.35 43.54 -3.76
N HIS A 255 -1.96 42.38 -4.32
CA HIS A 255 -0.61 41.80 -4.46
C HIS A 255 -0.24 40.76 -3.40
N ASP A 256 -0.75 39.55 -3.61
CA ASP A 256 -0.08 38.33 -3.13
C ASP A 256 1.30 38.24 -3.80
N GLU A 257 2.38 38.40 -3.04
CA GLU A 257 3.73 38.18 -3.55
C GLU A 257 4.14 36.70 -3.40
N LEU A 258 4.82 36.15 -4.40
CA LEU A 258 5.49 34.86 -4.30
C LEU A 258 6.72 34.97 -3.38
N VAL A 259 6.67 34.26 -2.27
CA VAL A 259 7.57 34.50 -1.15
C VAL A 259 8.86 33.70 -1.24
N ASN A 260 10.00 34.40 -1.28
CA ASN A 260 11.34 33.82 -1.41
C ASN A 260 12.19 33.89 -0.14
N GLY A 261 13.29 33.15 -0.12
CA GLY A 261 14.18 33.13 1.04
C GLY A 261 14.79 34.50 1.34
N GLN A 262 14.91 35.37 0.34
CA GLN A 262 15.38 36.75 0.42
C GLN A 262 14.23 37.75 0.59
N THR A 263 12.97 37.31 0.66
CA THR A 263 11.83 38.22 0.82
C THR A 263 11.90 38.77 2.23
N VAL A 264 12.13 40.08 2.30
CA VAL A 264 12.21 40.85 3.54
C VAL A 264 10.83 41.02 4.12
N ILE A 265 10.71 40.81 5.43
CA ILE A 265 9.43 40.91 6.16
C ILE A 265 9.31 42.28 6.82
N GLY A 266 8.15 42.91 6.63
CA GLY A 266 7.82 44.22 7.20
C GLY A 266 6.85 44.13 8.38
N GLU A 267 6.71 45.25 9.08
CA GLU A 267 5.71 45.40 10.14
C GLU A 267 4.29 45.25 9.59
N GLY A 268 3.48 44.41 10.24
CA GLY A 268 2.08 44.22 9.90
C GLY A 268 1.80 43.33 8.70
N ASP A 269 2.84 42.77 8.06
CA ASP A 269 2.70 41.79 6.98
C ASP A 269 1.99 40.52 7.47
N ILE A 270 1.16 39.93 6.63
CA ILE A 270 0.49 38.65 6.93
C ILE A 270 1.12 37.55 6.09
N LEU A 271 1.78 36.62 6.76
CA LEU A 271 2.43 35.47 6.12
C LEU A 271 1.49 34.28 6.14
N ARG A 272 1.30 33.64 4.98
CA ARG A 272 0.66 32.33 4.92
C ARG A 272 1.71 31.23 5.01
N VAL A 273 1.71 30.53 6.13
CA VAL A 273 2.74 29.55 6.48
C VAL A 273 2.18 28.14 6.34
N VAL A 274 2.98 27.27 5.73
CA VAL A 274 2.77 25.82 5.64
C VAL A 274 3.86 25.15 6.46
N ALA A 275 3.48 24.50 7.56
CA ALA A 275 4.42 23.82 8.46
C ALA A 275 3.77 22.61 9.13
N HIS A 276 4.58 21.79 9.80
CA HIS A 276 4.05 20.81 10.73
C HIS A 276 3.43 21.52 11.94
N PRO A 277 2.28 21.04 12.48
CA PRO A 277 1.64 21.67 13.64
C PRO A 277 2.58 21.83 14.84
N THR A 278 3.52 20.90 15.06
CA THR A 278 4.57 21.03 16.10
C THR A 278 5.48 22.26 15.98
N VAL A 279 5.48 22.92 14.83
CA VAL A 279 6.28 24.12 14.52
C VAL A 279 5.41 25.39 14.52
N GLU A 280 4.09 25.25 14.64
CA GLU A 280 3.14 26.37 14.62
C GLU A 280 3.37 27.32 15.80
N ASP A 281 3.37 26.83 17.05
CA ASP A 281 3.59 27.67 18.23
C ASP A 281 4.96 28.38 18.23
N PRO A 282 6.09 27.71 17.89
CA PRO A 282 7.38 28.40 17.71
C PRO A 282 7.35 29.51 16.65
N ILE A 283 6.64 29.30 15.54
CA ILE A 283 6.53 30.29 14.46
C ILE A 283 5.71 31.50 14.93
N ILE A 284 4.58 31.26 15.59
CA ILE A 284 3.75 32.31 16.18
C ILE A 284 4.56 33.08 17.22
N ALA A 285 5.23 32.39 18.14
CA ALA A 285 6.07 33.02 19.17
C ALA A 285 7.19 33.90 18.60
N LEU A 286 7.77 33.55 17.45
CA LEU A 286 8.81 34.35 16.81
C LEU A 286 8.24 35.51 15.96
N LEU A 287 7.20 35.26 15.16
CA LEU A 287 6.73 36.23 14.17
C LEU A 287 5.67 37.19 14.72
N GLY A 288 4.75 36.71 15.56
CA GLY A 288 3.65 37.53 16.06
C GLY A 288 2.35 36.78 16.28
N GLU A 289 1.24 37.35 15.83
CA GLU A 289 -0.11 36.88 16.16
C GLU A 289 -0.71 36.01 15.06
N LYS A 290 -1.36 34.91 15.43
CA LYS A 290 -2.13 34.09 14.48
C LYS A 290 -3.41 34.81 14.08
N VAL A 291 -3.66 34.93 12.78
CA VAL A 291 -4.84 35.60 12.24
C VAL A 291 -5.61 34.66 11.33
N GLU A 292 -6.94 34.63 11.44
CA GLU A 292 -7.78 33.98 10.45
C GLU A 292 -8.02 34.91 9.26
N VAL A 293 -7.49 34.52 8.10
CA VAL A 293 -7.68 35.23 6.84
C VAL A 293 -8.40 34.28 5.90
N ALA A 294 -9.60 34.67 5.46
CA ALA A 294 -10.38 33.91 4.50
C ALA A 294 -9.64 33.82 3.15
N ASP A 295 -9.80 32.69 2.44
CA ASP A 295 -9.06 32.37 1.21
C ASP A 295 -9.29 33.38 0.07
N ASP A 296 -10.40 34.11 0.13
CA ASP A 296 -10.84 35.14 -0.82
C ASP A 296 -10.08 36.47 -0.71
N LYS A 297 -9.34 36.70 0.39
CA LYS A 297 -8.46 37.88 0.54
C LYS A 297 -7.09 37.71 -0.11
N PHE A 298 -6.72 36.50 -0.49
CA PHE A 298 -5.52 36.22 -1.27
C PHE A 298 -5.85 36.40 -2.75
N GLY A 299 -5.21 37.36 -3.43
CA GLY A 299 -5.58 37.81 -4.78
C GLY A 299 -5.71 36.69 -5.82
N THR A 300 -6.56 36.91 -6.83
CA THR A 300 -6.86 35.92 -7.91
C THR A 300 -5.70 35.67 -8.89
N GLU A 301 -4.61 36.42 -8.81
CA GLU A 301 -3.48 36.31 -9.74
C GLU A 301 -2.62 35.06 -9.52
N LEU A 302 -2.53 34.58 -8.27
CA LEU A 302 -1.81 33.36 -7.92
C LEU A 302 -2.78 32.20 -7.71
N ILE A 303 -2.83 31.32 -8.71
CA ILE A 303 -3.63 30.10 -8.61
C ILE A 303 -2.80 28.95 -8.03
N THR A 304 -3.50 27.99 -7.44
CA THR A 304 -2.90 26.75 -6.95
C THR A 304 -3.29 25.62 -7.89
N ARG A 305 -2.32 24.93 -8.50
CA ARG A 305 -2.58 23.77 -9.37
C ARG A 305 -1.79 22.56 -8.90
N ARG A 306 -2.42 21.39 -8.96
CA ARG A 306 -1.77 20.10 -8.73
C ARG A 306 -1.18 19.61 -10.05
N ILE A 307 0.14 19.43 -10.10
CA ILE A 307 0.88 18.97 -11.27
C ILE A 307 1.47 17.59 -10.97
N LEU A 308 1.26 16.63 -11.87
CA LEU A 308 1.84 15.28 -11.75
C LEU A 308 3.22 15.23 -12.42
N VAL A 309 4.24 14.73 -11.72
CA VAL A 309 5.56 14.50 -12.34
C VAL A 309 5.46 13.33 -13.30
N THR A 310 5.60 13.60 -14.60
CA THR A 310 5.51 12.56 -15.64
C THR A 310 6.77 12.44 -16.49
N LYS A 311 7.76 13.33 -16.33
CA LYS A 311 9.00 13.31 -17.14
C LYS A 311 10.13 12.53 -16.46
N PRO A 312 10.72 11.51 -17.11
CA PRO A 312 11.79 10.69 -16.55
C PRO A 312 13.02 11.49 -16.14
N ASP A 313 13.34 12.56 -16.87
CA ASP A 313 14.49 13.43 -16.60
C ASP A 313 14.40 14.17 -15.26
N ILE A 314 13.24 14.17 -14.62
CA ILE A 314 12.98 14.79 -13.31
C ILE A 314 13.21 13.76 -12.18
N ASN A 315 13.13 12.46 -12.48
CA ASN A 315 13.24 11.40 -11.49
C ASN A 315 14.59 11.45 -10.77
N GLY A 316 14.56 11.50 -9.43
CA GLY A 316 15.76 11.53 -8.59
C GLY A 316 16.42 12.92 -8.47
N LYS A 317 15.97 13.95 -9.20
CA LYS A 317 16.47 15.33 -9.06
C LYS A 317 15.87 16.00 -7.82
N SER A 318 16.67 16.80 -7.11
CA SER A 318 16.19 17.59 -5.98
C SER A 318 15.45 18.85 -6.44
N LEU A 319 14.51 19.33 -5.63
CA LEU A 319 13.82 20.60 -5.90
C LEU A 319 14.80 21.77 -6.06
N SER A 320 15.91 21.79 -5.30
CA SER A 320 16.97 22.79 -5.44
C SER A 320 17.69 22.72 -6.79
N HIS A 321 17.89 21.52 -7.34
CA HIS A 321 18.58 21.33 -8.62
C HIS A 321 17.67 21.70 -9.80
N LEU A 322 16.36 21.49 -9.66
CA LEU A 322 15.38 21.84 -10.69
C LEU A 322 15.17 23.36 -10.79
N GLN A 323 15.47 24.11 -9.71
CA GLN A 323 15.34 25.55 -9.64
C GLN A 323 14.00 26.06 -10.19
N ILE A 324 12.91 25.30 -9.97
CA ILE A 324 11.56 25.56 -10.50
C ILE A 324 11.14 27.01 -10.21
N ARG A 325 11.45 27.44 -9.00
CA ARG A 325 11.21 28.78 -8.51
C ARG A 325 11.95 29.86 -9.30
N THR A 326 13.27 29.73 -9.43
CA THR A 326 14.13 30.74 -10.09
C THR A 326 13.89 30.78 -11.59
N ASN A 327 13.70 29.61 -12.21
CA ASN A 327 13.63 29.48 -13.66
C ASN A 327 12.22 29.67 -14.22
N LEU A 328 11.18 29.38 -13.43
CA LEU A 328 9.79 29.31 -13.92
C LEU A 328 8.83 30.21 -13.12
N GLY A 329 9.27 30.80 -12.00
CA GLY A 329 8.45 31.72 -11.22
C GLY A 329 7.31 31.03 -10.45
N THR A 330 7.45 29.74 -10.11
CA THR A 330 6.45 29.02 -9.32
C THR A 330 7.03 28.45 -8.03
N ASN A 331 6.21 28.41 -6.98
CA ASN A 331 6.60 27.80 -5.70
C ASN A 331 5.91 26.45 -5.54
N VAL A 332 6.69 25.41 -5.28
CA VAL A 332 6.16 24.11 -4.86
C VAL A 332 5.93 24.18 -3.37
N THR A 333 4.68 24.04 -2.93
CA THR A 333 4.33 24.12 -1.50
C THR A 333 4.28 22.75 -0.84
N ARG A 334 3.78 21.75 -1.57
CA ARG A 334 3.60 20.38 -1.08
C ARG A 334 3.97 19.39 -2.16
N VAL A 335 4.54 18.26 -1.77
CA VAL A 335 4.74 17.10 -2.64
C VAL A 335 3.96 15.95 -2.05
N ASN A 336 2.87 15.56 -2.69
CA ASN A 336 2.11 14.37 -2.29
C ASN A 336 2.72 13.14 -2.97
N ARG A 337 3.26 12.23 -2.16
CA ARG A 337 3.81 10.95 -2.60
C ARG A 337 2.99 9.84 -1.99
N ASN A 338 2.32 9.05 -2.83
CA ASN A 338 1.48 7.93 -2.40
C ASN A 338 0.46 8.29 -1.30
N GLY A 339 -0.10 9.51 -1.33
CA GLY A 339 -1.08 9.98 -0.35
C GLY A 339 -0.49 10.71 0.87
N VAL A 340 0.84 10.80 1.00
CA VAL A 340 1.50 11.55 2.09
C VAL A 340 1.99 12.91 1.58
N ASP A 341 1.60 14.00 2.25
CA ASP A 341 2.08 15.36 1.97
C ASP A 341 3.46 15.60 2.60
N LEU A 342 4.48 15.72 1.76
CA LEU A 342 5.85 16.06 2.15
C LEU A 342 6.08 17.57 1.99
N ILE A 343 6.83 18.18 2.92
CA ILE A 343 7.31 19.57 2.77
C ILE A 343 8.25 19.63 1.58
N ALA A 344 7.99 20.58 0.69
CA ALA A 344 8.84 20.86 -0.46
C ALA A 344 10.15 21.56 -0.04
N THR A 345 11.06 20.83 0.59
CA THR A 345 12.42 21.31 0.92
C THR A 345 13.34 21.23 -0.29
N GLY A 346 14.36 22.09 -0.38
CA GLY A 346 15.31 22.08 -1.51
C GLY A 346 16.03 20.73 -1.71
N SER A 347 16.29 20.00 -0.64
CA SER A 347 16.91 18.66 -0.66
C SER A 347 15.97 17.53 -1.10
N LEU A 348 14.65 17.77 -1.15
CA LEU A 348 13.67 16.75 -1.48
C LEU A 348 13.84 16.32 -2.95
N LYS A 349 14.11 15.04 -3.16
CA LYS A 349 14.22 14.43 -4.49
C LYS A 349 12.82 14.07 -5.00
N LEU A 350 12.46 14.60 -6.17
CA LEU A 350 11.22 14.26 -6.85
C LEU A 350 11.29 12.85 -7.45
N GLN A 351 10.15 12.18 -7.43
CA GLN A 351 9.93 10.89 -8.05
C GLN A 351 8.85 11.01 -9.12
N LEU A 352 8.93 10.16 -10.15
CA LEU A 352 7.84 10.02 -11.10
C LEU A 352 6.55 9.60 -10.39
N GLY A 353 5.44 10.27 -10.69
CA GLY A 353 4.15 10.05 -10.03
C GLY A 353 3.89 10.92 -8.81
N ASP A 354 4.88 11.69 -8.32
CA ASP A 354 4.64 12.70 -7.29
C ASP A 354 3.62 13.73 -7.79
N ARG A 355 2.72 14.16 -6.90
CA ARG A 355 1.79 15.26 -7.16
C ARG A 355 2.28 16.51 -6.43
N LEU A 356 2.76 17.49 -7.20
CA LEU A 356 3.21 18.76 -6.66
C LEU A 356 2.03 19.72 -6.57
N THR A 357 1.84 20.33 -5.41
CA THR A 357 0.96 21.49 -5.27
C THR A 357 1.80 22.73 -5.55
N VAL A 358 1.56 23.34 -6.71
CA VAL A 358 2.33 24.46 -7.23
C VAL A 358 1.48 25.72 -7.16
N VAL A 359 2.08 26.81 -6.67
CA VAL A 359 1.46 28.14 -6.57
C VAL A 359 2.23 29.09 -7.47
N GLY A 360 1.51 29.84 -8.30
CA GLY A 360 2.09 30.78 -9.27
C GLY A 360 1.03 31.40 -10.17
N THR A 361 1.45 32.25 -11.11
CA THR A 361 0.58 32.75 -12.17
C THR A 361 0.21 31.64 -13.15
N GLU A 362 -0.90 31.77 -13.88
CA GLU A 362 -1.35 30.75 -14.86
C GLU A 362 -0.26 30.42 -15.89
N LEU A 363 0.44 31.44 -16.41
CA LEU A 363 1.54 31.27 -17.37
C LEU A 363 2.74 30.53 -16.76
N ALA A 364 3.14 30.88 -15.54
CA ALA A 364 4.24 30.24 -14.82
C ALA A 364 3.93 28.77 -14.51
N ILE A 365 2.68 28.48 -14.17
CA ILE A 365 2.18 27.11 -13.95
C ILE A 365 2.21 26.32 -15.25
N ALA A 366 1.75 26.86 -16.37
CA ALA A 366 1.81 26.18 -17.67
C ALA A 366 3.26 25.83 -18.07
N HIS A 367 4.22 26.71 -17.80
CA HIS A 367 5.64 26.45 -18.03
C HIS A 367 6.19 25.36 -17.10
N THR A 368 5.78 25.39 -15.84
CA THR A 368 6.12 24.37 -14.83
C THR A 368 5.54 23.01 -15.19
N GLU A 369 4.31 22.99 -15.68
CA GLU A 369 3.63 21.81 -16.22
C GLU A 369 4.38 21.24 -17.43
N LYS A 370 4.87 22.10 -18.33
CA LYS A 370 5.71 21.66 -19.44
C LYS A 370 7.04 21.09 -18.96
N MET A 371 7.64 21.63 -17.90
CA MET A 371 8.95 21.21 -17.36
C MET A 371 8.88 19.90 -16.56
N LEU A 372 7.96 19.80 -15.62
CA LEU A 372 7.70 18.59 -14.80
C LEU A 372 7.00 17.49 -15.60
N GLY A 373 6.31 17.90 -16.66
CA GLY A 373 5.27 17.12 -17.29
C GLY A 373 3.91 17.35 -16.61
N ASN A 374 2.87 16.85 -17.25
CA ASN A 374 1.54 16.57 -16.71
C ASN A 374 0.79 15.72 -17.76
N GLN A 375 1.57 14.96 -18.53
CA GLN A 375 1.08 14.24 -19.68
C GLN A 375 0.89 12.79 -19.28
N MET A 376 -0.32 12.47 -18.84
CA MET A 376 -0.76 11.10 -18.58
C MET A 376 -0.39 10.16 -19.74
N LYS A 377 -0.42 10.66 -20.99
CA LYS A 377 -0.13 9.89 -22.21
C LYS A 377 1.31 9.36 -22.34
N ARG A 378 2.32 10.00 -21.73
CA ARG A 378 3.72 9.50 -21.76
C ARG A 378 3.97 8.40 -20.74
N LEU A 379 3.12 8.31 -19.73
CA LEU A 379 3.04 7.20 -18.77
C LEU A 379 2.26 5.99 -19.35
N ASN A 380 2.18 5.83 -20.68
CA ASN A 380 1.44 4.72 -21.28
C ASN A 380 2.32 3.68 -21.98
N ASN A 381 3.64 3.91 -22.07
CA ASN A 381 4.58 2.93 -22.61
C ASN A 381 5.35 2.25 -21.47
N PRO A 382 4.93 1.06 -21.02
CA PRO A 382 5.64 0.32 -19.98
C PRO A 382 7.03 -0.11 -20.46
N ASN A 383 8.05 0.07 -19.63
CA ASN A 383 9.37 -0.50 -19.91
C ASN A 383 9.40 -1.94 -19.38
N LEU A 384 9.40 -2.92 -20.29
CA LEU A 384 9.40 -4.34 -19.94
C LEU A 384 10.79 -4.87 -19.57
N ILE A 385 11.87 -4.18 -19.97
CA ILE A 385 13.25 -4.63 -19.68
C ILE A 385 13.48 -4.73 -18.17
N PRO A 386 13.20 -3.70 -17.32
CA PRO A 386 13.33 -3.82 -15.87
C PRO A 386 12.49 -4.95 -15.27
N VAL A 387 11.33 -5.26 -15.87
CA VAL A 387 10.44 -6.33 -15.38
C VAL A 387 11.10 -7.69 -15.57
N PHE A 388 11.45 -8.04 -16.80
CA PHE A 388 12.06 -9.36 -17.08
C PHE A 388 13.47 -9.49 -16.51
N LEU A 389 14.27 -8.42 -16.50
CA LEU A 389 15.58 -8.41 -15.88
C LEU A 389 15.47 -8.58 -14.36
N GLY A 390 14.52 -7.90 -13.71
CA GLY A 390 14.29 -8.06 -12.29
C GLY A 390 13.76 -9.44 -11.91
N ILE A 391 12.88 -10.03 -12.72
CA ILE A 391 12.43 -11.43 -12.54
C ILE A 391 13.60 -12.39 -12.71
N MET A 392 14.42 -12.22 -13.75
CA MET A 392 15.63 -13.04 -13.98
C MET A 392 16.58 -12.98 -12.77
N LEU A 393 16.93 -11.77 -12.32
CA LEU A 393 17.76 -11.57 -11.12
C LEU A 393 17.10 -12.16 -9.87
N GLY A 394 15.78 -12.02 -9.76
CA GLY A 394 14.96 -12.60 -8.70
C GLY A 394 15.03 -14.12 -8.64
N CYS A 395 14.95 -14.79 -9.79
CA CYS A 395 15.09 -16.25 -9.90
C CYS A 395 16.51 -16.72 -9.60
N ILE A 396 17.54 -15.95 -9.98
CA ILE A 396 18.93 -16.23 -9.59
C ILE A 396 19.06 -16.12 -8.07
N PHE A 397 18.54 -15.04 -7.48
CA PHE A 397 18.60 -14.81 -6.03
C PHE A 397 17.77 -15.83 -5.24
N ALA A 398 16.65 -16.30 -5.80
CA ALA A 398 15.79 -17.33 -5.21
C ALA A 398 16.52 -18.64 -4.89
N ASN A 399 17.53 -18.98 -5.71
CA ASN A 399 18.29 -20.22 -5.61
C ASN A 399 19.53 -20.12 -4.71
N ILE A 400 19.83 -18.96 -4.14
CA ILE A 400 20.96 -18.80 -3.23
C ILE A 400 20.58 -19.39 -1.87
N PRO A 401 21.24 -20.48 -1.42
CA PRO A 401 20.99 -21.04 -0.11
C PRO A 401 21.55 -20.11 0.98
N PHE A 402 20.78 -19.88 2.04
CA PHE A 402 21.24 -19.20 3.24
C PHE A 402 21.02 -20.09 4.47
N PHE A 403 21.99 -20.07 5.38
CA PHE A 403 21.97 -20.85 6.60
C PHE A 403 21.55 -19.94 7.76
N ILE A 404 20.46 -20.31 8.44
CA ILE A 404 20.08 -19.68 9.70
C ILE A 404 20.64 -20.56 10.83
N PRO A 405 21.45 -20.01 11.76
CA PRO A 405 21.92 -20.77 12.91
C PRO A 405 20.75 -21.41 13.67
N GLY A 406 20.74 -22.74 13.76
CA GLY A 406 19.69 -23.53 14.43
C GLY A 406 18.74 -24.31 13.50
N ILE A 407 18.82 -24.14 12.18
CA ILE A 407 18.05 -24.93 11.19
C ILE A 407 19.06 -25.69 10.31
N ASN A 408 18.92 -27.02 10.25
CA ASN A 408 19.87 -27.91 9.54
C ASN A 408 19.66 -27.96 8.02
N GLU A 409 18.59 -27.35 7.51
CA GLU A 409 18.31 -27.28 6.07
C GLU A 409 18.72 -25.93 5.48
N SER A 410 19.25 -25.97 4.25
CA SER A 410 19.59 -24.75 3.51
C SER A 410 18.30 -24.05 3.08
N LEU A 411 18.04 -22.88 3.66
CA LEU A 411 16.84 -22.11 3.34
C LEU A 411 17.05 -21.45 1.98
N ARG A 412 16.06 -21.60 1.09
CA ARG A 412 15.99 -20.88 -0.19
C ARG A 412 14.84 -19.88 -0.09
N LEU A 413 15.01 -18.71 -0.71
CA LEU A 413 13.94 -17.70 -0.73
C LEU A 413 12.75 -18.16 -1.59
N GLY A 414 12.99 -19.11 -2.49
CA GLY A 414 12.01 -19.64 -3.41
C GLY A 414 11.61 -18.63 -4.50
N LEU A 415 10.81 -19.08 -5.46
CA LEU A 415 10.31 -18.26 -6.56
C LEU A 415 9.39 -17.12 -6.09
N THR A 416 8.92 -17.16 -4.85
CA THR A 416 8.18 -16.06 -4.23
C THR A 416 9.09 -15.02 -3.58
N GLY A 417 10.07 -15.44 -2.76
CA GLY A 417 10.89 -14.51 -1.98
C GLY A 417 11.95 -13.79 -2.81
N GLY A 418 12.60 -14.50 -3.75
CA GLY A 418 13.68 -13.94 -4.57
C GLY A 418 13.22 -12.74 -5.44
N PRO A 419 12.24 -12.93 -6.34
CA PRO A 419 11.66 -11.85 -7.13
C PRO A 419 11.10 -10.70 -6.29
N LEU A 420 10.48 -10.97 -5.13
CA LEU A 420 10.00 -9.92 -4.23
C LEU A 420 11.13 -9.01 -3.74
N ILE A 421 12.20 -9.60 -3.21
CA ILE A 421 13.32 -8.84 -2.62
C ILE A 421 14.01 -8.02 -3.71
N VAL A 422 14.28 -8.63 -4.86
CA VAL A 422 14.88 -7.93 -6.01
C VAL A 422 13.98 -6.80 -6.48
N ALA A 423 12.67 -7.01 -6.57
CA ALA A 423 11.72 -5.97 -6.94
C ALA A 423 11.69 -4.80 -5.94
N ILE A 424 11.72 -5.07 -4.62
CA ILE A 424 11.80 -4.03 -3.59
C ILE A 424 13.08 -3.21 -3.74
N LEU A 425 14.23 -3.88 -3.95
CA LEU A 425 15.52 -3.23 -4.14
C LEU A 425 15.54 -2.37 -5.41
N ILE A 426 15.03 -2.89 -6.53
CA ILE A 426 14.92 -2.15 -7.80
C ILE A 426 13.95 -0.97 -7.63
N GLY A 427 12.80 -1.17 -6.99
CA GLY A 427 11.83 -0.10 -6.73
C GLY A 427 12.39 1.03 -5.86
N TYR A 428 13.18 0.70 -4.84
CA TYR A 428 13.78 1.68 -3.94
C TYR A 428 15.03 2.37 -4.50
N PHE A 429 16.01 1.59 -4.96
CA PHE A 429 17.31 2.11 -5.40
C PHE A 429 17.31 2.56 -6.86
N GLY A 430 16.37 2.08 -7.68
CA GLY A 430 16.26 2.44 -9.10
C GLY A 430 16.35 3.93 -9.40
N PRO A 431 15.52 4.77 -8.75
CA PRO A 431 15.58 6.22 -8.92
C PRO A 431 16.91 6.86 -8.50
N LYS A 432 17.66 6.25 -7.57
CA LYS A 432 18.97 6.75 -7.12
C LYS A 432 20.07 6.51 -8.16
N TYR A 433 19.96 5.44 -8.94
CA TYR A 433 20.96 5.03 -9.94
C TYR A 433 20.54 5.39 -11.38
N ASN A 434 19.56 6.28 -11.57
CA ASN A 434 18.98 6.63 -12.87
C ASN A 434 18.49 5.42 -13.69
N LEU A 435 18.20 4.29 -13.03
CA LEU A 435 17.55 3.17 -13.69
C LEU A 435 16.11 3.59 -13.99
N VAL A 436 15.67 3.38 -15.23
CA VAL A 436 14.26 3.56 -15.61
C VAL A 436 13.46 2.39 -15.03
N THR A 437 13.31 2.37 -13.71
CA THR A 437 12.50 1.37 -12.98
C THR A 437 11.02 1.67 -13.05
N TYR A 438 10.67 2.76 -13.73
CA TYR A 438 9.31 3.20 -13.88
C TYR A 438 8.58 2.31 -14.89
N ASN A 439 7.90 1.30 -14.37
CA ASN A 439 6.70 0.81 -15.01
C ASN A 439 5.56 1.77 -14.65
N THR A 440 4.69 2.05 -15.60
CA THR A 440 3.60 2.98 -15.36
C THR A 440 2.67 2.38 -14.31
N ILE A 441 2.07 3.20 -13.43
CA ILE A 441 1.20 2.68 -12.37
C ILE A 441 0.16 1.72 -12.97
N SER A 442 -0.46 2.11 -14.09
CA SER A 442 -1.42 1.27 -14.82
C SER A 442 -0.84 -0.05 -15.33
N ALA A 443 0.39 -0.06 -15.83
CA ALA A 443 1.02 -1.28 -16.32
C ALA A 443 1.47 -2.21 -15.18
N ASN A 444 1.97 -1.66 -14.07
CA ASN A 444 2.28 -2.46 -12.89
C ASN A 444 0.99 -3.04 -12.27
N LEU A 445 -0.08 -2.24 -12.19
CA LEU A 445 -1.41 -2.70 -11.82
C LEU A 445 -1.84 -3.84 -12.75
N MET A 446 -1.77 -3.67 -14.07
CA MET A 446 -2.16 -4.72 -15.02
C MET A 446 -1.35 -6.01 -14.83
N LEU A 447 -0.01 -5.93 -14.69
CA LEU A 447 0.84 -7.10 -14.44
C LEU A 447 0.45 -7.80 -13.12
N ARG A 448 0.22 -7.02 -12.06
CA ARG A 448 -0.20 -7.52 -10.76
C ARG A 448 -1.55 -8.23 -10.83
N GLU A 449 -2.55 -7.59 -11.45
CA GLU A 449 -3.91 -8.12 -11.61
C GLU A 449 -3.91 -9.37 -12.50
N VAL A 450 -3.17 -9.39 -13.61
CA VAL A 450 -3.04 -10.59 -14.46
C VAL A 450 -2.36 -11.72 -13.70
N GLY A 451 -1.24 -11.43 -13.01
CA GLY A 451 -0.51 -12.43 -12.23
C GLY A 451 -1.38 -13.10 -11.16
N ILE A 452 -2.08 -12.31 -10.34
CA ILE A 452 -2.94 -12.84 -9.29
C ILE A 452 -4.16 -13.59 -9.84
N CYS A 453 -4.74 -13.14 -10.96
CA CYS A 453 -5.86 -13.85 -11.61
C CYS A 453 -5.43 -15.24 -12.08
N ILE A 454 -4.29 -15.35 -12.75
CA ILE A 454 -3.74 -16.64 -13.21
C ILE A 454 -3.43 -17.53 -12.01
N PHE A 455 -2.75 -16.99 -10.99
CA PHE A 455 -2.39 -17.72 -9.79
C PHE A 455 -3.63 -18.28 -9.07
N LEU A 456 -4.61 -17.44 -8.74
CA LEU A 456 -5.82 -17.86 -8.02
C LEU A 456 -6.66 -18.86 -8.82
N ALA A 457 -6.74 -18.71 -10.14
CA ALA A 457 -7.44 -19.66 -11.00
C ALA A 457 -6.78 -21.04 -10.96
N CYS A 458 -5.43 -21.10 -11.09
CA CYS A 458 -4.70 -22.36 -11.04
C CYS A 458 -4.78 -23.02 -9.65
N VAL A 459 -4.67 -22.23 -8.58
CA VAL A 459 -4.82 -22.73 -7.21
C VAL A 459 -6.22 -23.32 -6.98
N GLY A 460 -7.27 -22.63 -7.43
CA GLY A 460 -8.65 -23.11 -7.29
C GLY A 460 -8.88 -24.40 -8.07
N LEU A 461 -8.46 -24.43 -9.34
CA LEU A 461 -8.57 -25.63 -10.18
C LEU A 461 -7.85 -26.83 -9.55
N GLY A 462 -6.63 -26.63 -9.06
CA GLY A 462 -5.83 -27.69 -8.46
C GLY A 462 -6.34 -28.21 -7.10
N THR A 463 -7.28 -27.52 -6.43
CA THR A 463 -7.70 -27.85 -5.05
C THR A 463 -9.21 -28.03 -4.86
N GLY A 464 -10.00 -27.93 -5.94
CA GLY A 464 -11.46 -27.95 -5.89
C GLY A 464 -12.08 -29.19 -5.24
N GLU A 465 -11.55 -30.38 -5.54
CA GLU A 465 -12.06 -31.65 -4.99
C GLU A 465 -11.91 -31.72 -3.46
N GLN A 466 -10.70 -31.44 -2.96
CA GLN A 466 -10.40 -31.47 -1.53
C GLN A 466 -11.17 -30.38 -0.75
N PHE A 467 -11.37 -29.22 -1.37
CA PHE A 467 -12.12 -28.12 -0.76
C PHE A 467 -13.58 -28.49 -0.49
N MET A 468 -14.29 -29.03 -1.46
CA MET A 468 -15.72 -29.37 -1.28
C MET A 468 -15.91 -30.44 -0.20
N GLN A 469 -15.02 -31.43 -0.13
CA GLN A 469 -15.04 -32.42 0.94
C GLN A 469 -14.80 -31.78 2.31
N THR A 470 -13.88 -30.82 2.37
CA THR A 470 -13.48 -30.20 3.65
C THR A 470 -14.51 -29.18 4.14
N VAL A 471 -15.09 -28.36 3.26
CA VAL A 471 -16.01 -27.29 3.68
C VAL A 471 -17.32 -27.81 4.25
N VAL A 472 -17.77 -29.00 3.80
CA VAL A 472 -18.98 -29.67 4.29
C VAL A 472 -18.69 -30.51 5.55
N SER A 473 -17.42 -30.79 5.83
CA SER A 473 -17.00 -31.55 7.01
C SER A 473 -17.03 -30.72 8.29
N GLU A 474 -17.08 -31.39 9.44
CA GLU A 474 -16.93 -30.77 10.77
C GLU A 474 -15.61 -29.99 10.89
N SER A 475 -14.53 -30.51 10.30
CA SER A 475 -13.22 -29.84 10.22
C SER A 475 -13.33 -28.47 9.54
N GLY A 476 -14.11 -28.34 8.47
CA GLY A 476 -14.33 -27.07 7.78
C GLY A 476 -14.90 -25.99 8.69
N MET A 477 -15.87 -26.35 9.53
CA MET A 477 -16.47 -25.41 10.50
C MET A 477 -15.46 -24.98 11.57
N THR A 478 -14.61 -25.91 12.06
CA THR A 478 -13.54 -25.55 13.00
C THR A 478 -12.51 -24.60 12.37
N TRP A 479 -12.18 -24.79 11.09
CA TRP A 479 -11.24 -23.93 10.36
C TRP A 479 -11.79 -22.51 10.14
N ILE A 480 -13.09 -22.38 9.92
CA ILE A 480 -13.78 -21.08 9.92
C ILE A 480 -13.59 -20.40 11.29
N GLY A 481 -13.81 -21.13 12.39
CA GLY A 481 -13.59 -20.63 13.75
C GLY A 481 -12.15 -20.17 13.99
N TYR A 482 -11.17 -20.94 13.52
CA TYR A 482 -9.76 -20.55 13.58
C TYR A 482 -9.47 -19.28 12.77
N GLY A 483 -10.00 -19.19 11.55
CA GLY A 483 -9.86 -18.01 10.70
C GLY A 483 -10.45 -16.76 11.35
N VAL A 484 -11.62 -16.86 11.98
CA VAL A 484 -12.24 -15.76 12.76
C VAL A 484 -11.35 -15.36 13.93
N ALA A 485 -10.84 -16.32 14.70
CA ALA A 485 -9.97 -16.04 15.85
C ALA A 485 -8.67 -15.34 15.43
N ILE A 486 -7.98 -15.87 14.41
CA ILE A 486 -6.72 -15.32 13.86
C ILE A 486 -6.93 -13.92 13.26
N THR A 487 -8.14 -13.61 12.79
CA THR A 487 -8.47 -12.27 12.27
C THR A 487 -8.82 -11.30 13.40
N MET A 488 -9.82 -11.65 14.22
CA MET A 488 -10.45 -10.70 15.13
C MET A 488 -9.60 -10.43 16.37
N ILE A 489 -8.94 -11.45 16.94
CA ILE A 489 -8.14 -11.27 18.17
C ILE A 489 -7.00 -10.27 17.93
N PRO A 490 -6.14 -10.42 16.91
CA PRO A 490 -5.06 -9.47 16.67
C PRO A 490 -5.54 -8.08 16.29
N VAL A 491 -6.64 -7.95 15.54
CA VAL A 491 -7.20 -6.65 15.14
C VAL A 491 -7.77 -5.90 16.34
N ILE A 492 -8.52 -6.58 17.21
CA ILE A 492 -9.12 -5.97 18.40
C ILE A 492 -8.02 -5.58 19.40
N LEU A 493 -7.10 -6.49 19.71
CA LEU A 493 -5.98 -6.20 20.62
C LEU A 493 -5.09 -5.10 20.05
N GLY A 494 -4.76 -5.16 18.75
CA GLY A 494 -4.01 -4.12 18.05
C GLY A 494 -4.70 -2.76 18.10
N GLY A 495 -6.04 -2.72 17.96
CA GLY A 495 -6.81 -1.48 18.11
C GLY A 495 -6.72 -0.90 19.51
N ILE A 496 -6.85 -1.73 20.55
CA ILE A 496 -6.73 -1.30 21.95
C ILE A 496 -5.31 -0.78 22.23
N ILE A 497 -4.28 -1.53 21.83
CA ILE A 497 -2.87 -1.14 21.98
C ILE A 497 -2.60 0.16 21.22
N GLY A 498 -3.06 0.27 19.99
CA GLY A 498 -2.86 1.46 19.15
C GLY A 498 -3.49 2.73 19.74
N LYS A 499 -4.69 2.62 20.34
CA LYS A 499 -5.38 3.76 20.95
C LYS A 499 -4.78 4.15 22.30
N TYR A 500 -4.50 3.19 23.18
CA TYR A 500 -4.09 3.48 24.56
C TYR A 500 -2.58 3.58 24.76
N LEU A 501 -1.77 2.79 24.06
CA LEU A 501 -0.31 2.79 24.22
C LEU A 501 0.36 3.75 23.22
N PHE A 502 -0.11 3.75 21.97
CA PHE A 502 0.50 4.57 20.91
C PHE A 502 -0.23 5.90 20.65
N HIS A 503 -1.39 6.11 21.27
CA HIS A 503 -2.22 7.31 21.10
C HIS A 503 -2.47 7.68 19.62
N ILE A 504 -2.70 6.67 18.77
CA ILE A 504 -2.97 6.88 17.35
C ILE A 504 -4.44 7.31 17.18
N ASN A 505 -4.68 8.32 16.32
CA ASN A 505 -6.04 8.76 15.96
C ASN A 505 -6.85 7.58 15.38
N TYR A 506 -8.15 7.55 15.67
CA TYR A 506 -9.01 6.43 15.30
C TYR A 506 -8.97 6.08 13.80
N TYR A 507 -9.10 7.05 12.89
CA TYR A 507 -9.15 6.77 11.45
C TYR A 507 -7.80 6.26 10.90
N THR A 508 -6.70 6.79 11.42
CA THR A 508 -5.34 6.30 11.12
C THR A 508 -5.12 4.91 11.65
N LEU A 509 -5.58 4.63 12.87
CA LEU A 509 -5.49 3.32 13.50
C LEU A 509 -6.21 2.26 12.67
N LEU A 510 -7.44 2.54 12.22
CA LEU A 510 -8.16 1.63 11.34
C LEU A 510 -7.42 1.41 10.01
N GLY A 511 -6.81 2.46 9.45
CA GLY A 511 -5.92 2.36 8.28
C GLY A 511 -4.73 1.43 8.51
N VAL A 512 -4.05 1.56 9.66
CA VAL A 512 -2.93 0.69 10.07
C VAL A 512 -3.37 -0.75 10.23
N LEU A 513 -4.51 -1.00 10.90
CA LEU A 513 -5.03 -2.35 11.10
C LEU A 513 -5.44 -3.02 9.78
N ALA A 514 -6.02 -2.25 8.85
CA ALA A 514 -6.33 -2.73 7.50
C ALA A 514 -5.05 -3.06 6.71
N GLY A 515 -4.02 -2.20 6.80
CA GLY A 515 -2.72 -2.42 6.14
C GLY A 515 -1.97 -3.61 6.72
N ALA A 516 -1.98 -3.80 8.03
CA ALA A 516 -1.36 -4.92 8.73
C ALA A 516 -2.00 -6.28 8.38
N ASN A 517 -3.28 -6.29 7.99
CA ASN A 517 -4.01 -7.46 7.50
C ASN A 517 -4.16 -7.47 5.97
N THR A 518 -3.38 -6.67 5.24
CA THR A 518 -3.37 -6.61 3.77
C THR A 518 -4.78 -6.55 3.14
N ASN A 519 -5.73 -5.87 3.79
CA ASN A 519 -7.15 -5.93 3.45
C ASN A 519 -7.63 -4.59 2.86
N PRO A 520 -7.59 -4.41 1.52
CA PRO A 520 -8.05 -3.18 0.87
C PRO A 520 -9.56 -2.96 1.00
N SER A 521 -10.36 -4.01 1.16
CA SER A 521 -11.81 -3.89 1.38
C SER A 521 -12.12 -3.23 2.72
N ALA A 522 -11.36 -3.57 3.76
CA ALA A 522 -11.44 -2.92 5.06
C ALA A 522 -11.03 -1.45 4.99
N LEU A 523 -9.96 -1.11 4.23
CA LEU A 523 -9.58 0.29 3.99
C LEU A 523 -10.71 1.07 3.29
N ALA A 524 -11.30 0.50 2.24
CA ALA A 524 -12.41 1.13 1.53
C ALA A 524 -13.61 1.39 2.44
N TYR A 525 -13.97 0.43 3.29
CA TYR A 525 -15.04 0.56 4.28
C TYR A 525 -14.81 1.71 5.28
N VAL A 526 -13.56 1.97 5.68
CA VAL A 526 -13.22 3.07 6.58
C VAL A 526 -13.20 4.40 5.84
N ARG A 527 -12.66 4.43 4.62
CA ARG A 527 -12.63 5.64 3.78
C ARG A 527 -14.04 6.15 3.50
N ASP A 528 -15.01 5.27 3.29
CA ASP A 528 -16.40 5.67 3.05
C ASP A 528 -17.08 6.27 4.32
N GLN A 529 -16.40 6.25 5.49
CA GLN A 529 -16.90 6.82 6.75
C GLN A 529 -16.25 8.15 7.15
N THR A 530 -15.25 8.64 6.40
CA THR A 530 -14.55 9.90 6.73
C THR A 530 -14.20 10.68 5.47
N SER A 531 -14.23 12.02 5.58
CA SER A 531 -13.78 12.92 4.51
C SER A 531 -12.26 13.12 4.47
N VAL A 532 -11.53 12.58 5.45
CA VAL A 532 -10.10 12.82 5.66
C VAL A 532 -9.25 11.66 5.13
N ASP A 533 -8.08 11.95 4.57
CA ASP A 533 -7.15 10.95 4.02
C ASP A 533 -6.40 10.10 5.07
N ALA A 534 -6.65 10.31 6.37
CA ALA A 534 -5.96 9.65 7.47
C ALA A 534 -5.92 8.10 7.39
N PRO A 535 -6.99 7.38 6.98
CA PRO A 535 -6.93 5.93 6.77
C PRO A 535 -5.96 5.51 5.67
N ASN A 536 -5.92 6.28 4.57
CA ASN A 536 -5.02 6.00 3.43
C ASN A 536 -3.56 6.13 3.87
N VAL A 537 -3.25 7.16 4.66
CA VAL A 537 -1.90 7.37 5.22
C VAL A 537 -1.50 6.22 6.14
N GLY A 538 -2.40 5.81 7.05
CA GLY A 538 -2.14 4.67 7.95
C GLY A 538 -1.85 3.38 7.18
N TYR A 539 -2.68 3.06 6.19
CA TYR A 539 -2.52 1.88 5.35
C TYR A 539 -1.22 1.91 4.54
N ALA A 540 -0.97 2.99 3.81
CA ALA A 540 0.19 3.12 2.92
C ALA A 540 1.53 3.01 3.66
N ASN A 541 1.58 3.47 4.91
CA ASN A 541 2.80 3.42 5.73
C ASN A 541 3.16 2.01 6.20
N VAL A 542 2.17 1.15 6.46
CA VAL A 542 2.41 -0.17 7.09
C VAL A 542 2.22 -1.35 6.16
N TYR A 543 1.40 -1.20 5.12
CA TYR A 543 1.09 -2.26 4.16
C TYR A 543 2.35 -2.86 3.50
N PRO A 544 3.28 -2.06 2.94
CA PRO A 544 4.62 -2.50 2.52
C PRO A 544 5.32 -3.48 3.45
N PHE A 545 5.46 -3.05 4.69
CA PHE A 545 6.26 -3.74 5.69
C PHE A 545 5.54 -4.98 6.22
N ALA A 546 4.24 -4.87 6.48
CA ALA A 546 3.39 -5.98 6.93
C ALA A 546 3.37 -7.12 5.91
N MET A 547 3.19 -6.79 4.63
CA MET A 547 3.17 -7.77 3.56
C MET A 547 4.49 -8.55 3.47
N PHE A 548 5.61 -7.83 3.45
CA PHE A 548 6.94 -8.46 3.48
C PHE A 548 7.13 -9.35 4.71
N LEU A 549 6.81 -8.83 5.90
CA LEU A 549 6.98 -9.55 7.16
C LEU A 549 6.15 -10.85 7.16
N ARG A 550 4.92 -10.81 6.66
CA ARG A 550 4.05 -11.99 6.57
C ARG A 550 4.57 -13.04 5.59
N ILE A 551 5.09 -12.63 4.43
CA ILE A 551 5.70 -13.55 3.44
C ILE A 551 6.91 -14.25 4.04
N VAL A 552 7.82 -13.51 4.67
CA VAL A 552 9.01 -14.10 5.30
C VAL A 552 8.62 -15.01 6.46
N THR A 553 7.69 -14.56 7.31
CA THR A 553 7.33 -15.34 8.51
C THR A 553 6.59 -16.62 8.16
N ILE A 554 5.69 -16.62 7.17
CA ILE A 554 4.98 -17.85 6.78
C ILE A 554 5.92 -18.89 6.18
N GLN A 555 6.94 -18.46 5.41
CA GLN A 555 7.98 -19.36 4.92
C GLN A 555 8.75 -19.99 6.09
N ILE A 556 9.23 -19.18 7.03
CA ILE A 556 9.94 -19.66 8.23
C ILE A 556 9.07 -20.66 9.00
N LEU A 557 7.79 -20.37 9.21
CA LEU A 557 6.90 -21.26 9.91
C LEU A 557 6.71 -22.61 9.19
N ILE A 558 6.61 -22.61 7.86
CA ILE A 558 6.59 -23.85 7.05
C ILE A 558 7.90 -24.61 7.19
N PHE A 559 9.06 -23.95 7.17
CA PHE A 559 10.34 -24.63 7.37
C PHE A 559 10.47 -25.27 8.77
N VAL A 560 9.87 -24.65 9.80
CA VAL A 560 9.97 -25.13 11.18
C VAL A 560 8.94 -26.21 11.51
N PHE A 561 7.71 -26.08 11.01
CA PHE A 561 6.56 -26.92 11.42
C PHE A 561 5.94 -27.75 10.27
N GLY A 562 6.39 -27.55 9.03
CA GLY A 562 5.83 -28.16 7.82
C GLY A 562 6.43 -29.50 7.42
#